data_AF-A0AB34JVE0-F1
#
_entry.id   AF-A0AB34JVE0-F1
#
_cell.length_a   1.000
_cell.length_b   1.000
_cell.length_c   1.000
_cell.angle_alpha   90.00
_cell.angle_beta   90.00
_cell.angle_gamma   90.00
#
_symmetry.space_group_name_H-M   'P 1'
#
loop_
_entity.id
_entity.type
_entity.pdbx_description
1 polymer ?
#
loop_
_entity_poly.entity_id
_entity_poly.type
_entity_poly.pdbx_seq_one_letter_code
_entity_poly.pdbx_strand_id
1 'polypeptide(L)'
;MNFTNNADVRAICLRTLLSDAAAEAAENAAVDNPPPIDLFHCNLVFSPHGVSCLQMDNNKSVMVSLNLSADKFEQYFCVGKIHAGINVGNMFRLIKSIGQSDTLEWKIPRVDQTVMQMTIQNFDKRMSSSYEINLLDIEDLQWRVPPIDNFHSIVTMQSLDFQRICRDLAGLSEIIRIQCSNRK
;
A
#
# COMPACT_ATOMS: atom_id res chain seq x y z
N MET A 1 -14.26 28.53 -5.24
CA MET A 1 -12.94 29.20 -5.20
C MET A 1 -12.07 28.53 -6.24
N ASN A 2 -11.49 29.32 -7.15
CA ASN A 2 -10.84 28.88 -8.38
C ASN A 2 -9.57 28.09 -8.09
N PHE A 3 -9.52 26.82 -8.51
CA PHE A 3 -8.32 26.01 -8.45
C PHE A 3 -7.53 26.18 -9.75
N THR A 4 -6.29 26.62 -9.63
CA THR A 4 -5.34 26.74 -10.73
C THR A 4 -4.89 25.34 -11.19
N ASN A 5 -5.06 25.08 -12.49
CA ASN A 5 -4.83 23.85 -13.25
C ASN A 5 -3.36 23.34 -13.31
N ASN A 6 -2.59 23.36 -12.22
CA ASN A 6 -1.15 23.05 -12.27
C ASN A 6 -0.71 21.78 -11.52
N ALA A 7 -1.63 20.88 -11.16
CA ALA A 7 -1.32 19.60 -10.52
C ALA A 7 -2.01 18.45 -11.25
N ASP A 8 -1.24 17.53 -11.83
CA ASP A 8 -1.79 16.46 -12.69
C ASP A 8 -2.09 15.15 -11.94
N VAL A 9 -1.60 14.99 -10.70
CA VAL A 9 -2.17 14.03 -9.75
C VAL A 9 -2.44 14.70 -8.41
N ARG A 10 -3.66 14.53 -7.89
CA ARG A 10 -4.03 14.92 -6.52
C ARG A 10 -4.87 13.79 -5.93
N ALA A 11 -4.36 13.12 -4.91
CA ALA A 11 -5.09 12.09 -4.17
C ALA A 11 -5.19 12.52 -2.71
N ILE A 12 -6.42 12.76 -2.25
CA ILE A 12 -6.70 13.14 -0.86
C ILE A 12 -7.40 11.96 -0.17
N CYS A 13 -6.75 11.42 0.85
CA CYS A 13 -7.20 10.23 1.57
C CYS A 13 -7.35 10.55 3.07
N LEU A 14 -8.54 10.27 3.61
CA LEU A 14 -8.69 10.03 5.06
C LEU A 14 -8.18 8.62 5.36
N ARG A 15 -7.43 8.50 6.46
CA ARG A 15 -6.65 7.33 6.95
C ARG A 15 -7.17 5.91 6.62
N THR A 16 -8.47 5.71 6.49
CA THR A 16 -9.15 4.40 6.40
C THR A 16 -8.66 3.50 5.26
N LEU A 17 -8.16 4.04 4.14
CA LEU A 17 -7.72 3.21 3.01
C LEU A 17 -6.26 2.74 3.10
N LEU A 18 -5.43 3.42 3.89
CA LEU A 18 -4.00 3.11 4.01
C LEU A 18 -3.67 2.24 5.22
N SER A 19 -4.51 2.24 6.26
CA SER A 19 -4.31 1.37 7.42
C SER A 19 -4.40 -0.11 7.07
N ASP A 20 -5.34 -0.47 6.20
CA ASP A 20 -5.64 -1.88 5.90
C ASP A 20 -4.58 -2.46 4.93
N ALA A 21 -4.11 -1.63 4.00
CA ALA A 21 -3.02 -1.93 3.06
C ALA A 21 -1.64 -2.02 3.72
N ALA A 22 -1.36 -1.14 4.69
CA ALA A 22 -0.06 -1.10 5.38
C ALA A 22 0.04 -2.11 6.53
N ALA A 23 -1.09 -2.50 7.14
CA ALA A 23 -1.11 -3.51 8.20
C ALA A 23 -0.61 -4.88 7.69
N GLU A 24 -0.92 -5.26 6.45
CA GLU A 24 -0.48 -6.54 5.87
C GLU A 24 1.00 -6.51 5.41
N ALA A 25 1.54 -5.33 5.09
CA ALA A 25 2.93 -5.17 4.64
C ALA A 25 3.94 -4.98 5.79
N ALA A 26 3.51 -4.51 6.97
CA ALA A 26 4.41 -4.16 8.09
C ALA A 26 4.55 -5.25 9.16
N GLU A 27 3.87 -6.39 9.02
CA GLU A 27 3.71 -7.36 10.11
C GLU A 27 4.74 -8.49 10.18
N ASN A 28 5.92 -8.33 9.57
CA ASN A 28 7.03 -9.28 9.72
C ASN A 28 8.34 -8.60 10.15
N ALA A 29 8.26 -7.74 11.18
CA ALA A 29 9.44 -7.07 11.75
C ALA A 29 9.76 -7.49 13.20
N ALA A 30 9.20 -8.60 13.71
CA ALA A 30 9.42 -9.01 15.09
C ALA A 30 9.47 -10.54 15.30
N VAL A 31 10.28 -11.24 14.50
CA VAL A 31 10.89 -12.53 14.87
C VAL A 31 12.29 -12.54 14.26
N ASP A 32 13.28 -13.00 15.04
CA ASP A 32 14.70 -13.05 14.70
C ASP A 32 14.92 -13.63 13.29
N ASN A 33 15.37 -12.75 12.37
CA ASN A 33 15.68 -13.00 10.95
C ASN A 33 14.53 -13.55 10.06
N PRO A 34 13.53 -12.73 9.68
CA PRO A 34 12.62 -13.10 8.59
C PRO A 34 13.43 -13.11 7.28
N PRO A 35 13.19 -14.05 6.33
CA PRO A 35 13.78 -13.93 5.01
C PRO A 35 13.42 -12.55 4.46
N PRO A 36 14.37 -11.78 3.90
CA PRO A 36 14.08 -10.45 3.42
C PRO A 36 13.12 -10.60 2.25
N ILE A 37 11.84 -10.40 2.51
CA ILE A 37 10.97 -9.86 1.48
C ILE A 37 11.57 -8.49 1.24
N ASP A 38 12.43 -8.41 0.24
CA ASP A 38 13.23 -7.24 -0.11
C ASP A 38 12.35 -6.18 -0.79
N LEU A 39 11.22 -5.89 -0.16
CA LEU A 39 10.21 -4.91 -0.54
C LEU A 39 10.68 -3.50 -0.14
N PHE A 40 11.98 -3.23 -0.27
CA PHE A 40 12.55 -1.93 0.02
C PHE A 40 12.01 -0.86 -0.93
N HIS A 41 11.67 -1.27 -2.16
CA HIS A 41 11.16 -0.40 -3.21
C HIS A 41 9.94 -1.02 -3.88
N CYS A 42 8.94 -0.21 -4.20
CA CYS A 42 7.79 -0.64 -4.99
C CYS A 42 7.29 0.48 -5.90
N ASN A 43 6.59 0.12 -6.97
CA ASN A 43 5.94 1.06 -7.87
C ASN A 43 4.49 1.30 -7.45
N LEU A 44 4.19 2.52 -7.00
CA LEU A 44 2.81 3.01 -6.92
C LEU A 44 2.38 3.48 -8.31
N VAL A 45 1.38 2.82 -8.86
CA VAL A 45 0.82 3.12 -10.18
C VAL A 45 -0.44 3.95 -10.00
N PHE A 46 -0.35 5.23 -10.33
CA PHE A 46 -1.49 6.14 -10.40
C PHE A 46 -2.14 6.02 -11.78
N SER A 47 -3.47 5.92 -11.81
CA SER A 47 -4.26 5.83 -13.03
C SER A 47 -5.59 6.53 -12.84
N PRO A 48 -6.34 6.88 -13.90
CA PRO A 48 -7.67 7.48 -13.75
C PRO A 48 -8.64 6.65 -12.89
N HIS A 49 -8.40 5.36 -12.70
CA HIS A 49 -9.22 4.45 -11.90
C HIS A 49 -8.80 4.34 -10.43
N GLY A 50 -7.62 4.86 -10.06
CA GLY A 50 -7.10 4.77 -8.70
C GLY A 50 -5.61 4.52 -8.63
N VAL A 51 -5.15 4.15 -7.43
CA VAL A 51 -3.75 3.85 -7.13
C VAL A 51 -3.60 2.36 -6.91
N SER A 52 -2.63 1.73 -7.57
CA SER A 52 -2.36 0.31 -7.41
C SER A 52 -0.88 0.05 -7.19
N CYS A 53 -0.55 -1.07 -6.53
CA CYS A 53 0.83 -1.53 -6.38
C CYS A 53 0.82 -3.04 -6.45
N LEU A 54 1.69 -3.60 -7.29
CA LEU A 54 1.87 -5.03 -7.42
C LEU A 54 3.36 -5.32 -7.25
N GLN A 55 3.70 -6.13 -6.26
CA GLN A 55 5.08 -6.47 -5.97
C GLN A 55 5.21 -7.96 -5.64
N MET A 56 6.24 -8.59 -6.16
CA MET A 56 6.65 -9.95 -5.77
C MET A 56 7.94 -9.88 -4.95
N ASP A 57 8.14 -10.88 -4.10
CA ASP A 57 9.42 -11.11 -3.46
C ASP A 57 10.49 -11.58 -4.48
N ASN A 58 11.76 -11.51 -4.08
CA ASN A 58 12.88 -11.92 -4.94
C ASN A 58 12.77 -13.38 -5.40
N ASN A 59 12.18 -14.24 -4.57
CA ASN A 59 12.00 -15.67 -4.85
C ASN A 59 10.69 -15.96 -5.61
N LYS A 60 9.93 -14.93 -6.01
CA LYS A 60 8.64 -15.02 -6.73
C LYS A 60 7.65 -16.01 -6.13
N SER A 61 7.71 -16.16 -4.81
CA SER A 61 6.90 -17.09 -4.02
C SER A 61 5.76 -16.37 -3.31
N VAL A 62 5.89 -15.07 -3.07
CA VAL A 62 4.91 -14.21 -2.42
C VAL A 62 4.63 -13.01 -3.31
N MET A 63 3.35 -12.69 -3.44
CA MET A 63 2.88 -11.50 -4.17
C MET A 63 2.02 -10.65 -3.26
N VAL A 64 2.29 -9.35 -3.23
CA VAL A 64 1.48 -8.34 -2.57
C VAL A 64 0.80 -7.51 -3.65
N SER A 65 -0.52 -7.40 -3.57
CA SER A 65 -1.34 -6.61 -4.48
C SER A 65 -2.18 -5.63 -3.69
N LEU A 66 -1.97 -4.34 -3.93
CA LEU A 66 -2.72 -3.23 -3.38
C LEU A 66 -3.54 -2.57 -4.49
N ASN A 67 -4.81 -2.27 -4.20
CA ASN A 67 -5.66 -1.49 -5.08
C ASN A 67 -6.53 -0.52 -4.27
N LEU A 68 -6.35 0.77 -4.53
CA LEU A 68 -7.10 1.88 -3.93
C LEU A 68 -7.91 2.54 -5.05
N SER A 69 -9.20 2.28 -5.07
CA SER A 69 -10.09 2.79 -6.11
C SER A 69 -10.30 4.30 -5.98
N ALA A 70 -10.33 5.01 -7.11
CA ALA A 70 -10.45 6.46 -7.18
C ALA A 70 -11.71 7.01 -6.48
N ASP A 71 -12.81 6.25 -6.48
CA ASP A 71 -14.09 6.60 -5.83
C ASP A 71 -14.01 6.65 -4.30
N LYS A 72 -12.95 6.08 -3.71
CA LYS A 72 -12.77 6.05 -2.25
C LYS A 72 -11.98 7.25 -1.72
N PHE A 73 -11.34 8.01 -2.59
CA PHE A 73 -10.64 9.24 -2.21
C PHE A 73 -11.63 10.40 -2.11
N GLU A 74 -11.36 11.35 -1.21
CA GLU A 74 -12.17 12.57 -1.11
C GLU A 74 -12.02 13.42 -2.38
N GLN A 75 -10.80 13.47 -2.90
CA GLN A 75 -10.47 14.09 -4.17
C GLN A 75 -9.45 13.22 -4.88
N TYR A 76 -9.75 12.86 -6.11
CA TYR A 76 -8.83 12.16 -7.00
C TYR A 76 -8.85 12.81 -8.37
N PHE A 77 -7.67 13.23 -8.83
CA PHE A 77 -7.46 13.67 -10.20
C PHE A 77 -6.20 13.00 -10.72
N CYS A 78 -6.29 12.37 -11.89
CA CYS A 78 -5.17 11.73 -12.57
C CYS A 78 -5.53 11.64 -14.07
N VAL A 79 -4.78 12.32 -14.93
CA VAL A 79 -5.06 12.35 -16.37
C VAL A 79 -4.52 11.12 -17.09
N GLY A 80 -3.37 10.59 -16.66
CA GLY A 80 -2.67 9.51 -17.32
C GLY A 80 -1.92 8.62 -16.33
N LYS A 81 -1.53 7.44 -16.79
CA LYS A 81 -0.83 6.46 -15.95
C LYS A 81 0.55 7.00 -15.56
N ILE A 82 0.83 7.04 -14.25
CA ILE A 82 2.14 7.47 -13.70
C ILE A 82 2.67 6.36 -12.80
N HIS A 83 3.95 6.03 -12.99
CA HIS A 83 4.69 5.09 -12.17
C HIS A 83 5.53 5.88 -11.18
N ALA A 84 5.26 5.72 -9.89
CA ALA A 84 5.97 6.38 -8.82
C ALA A 84 6.69 5.31 -8.00
N GLY A 85 7.98 5.11 -8.28
CA GLY A 85 8.82 4.23 -7.48
C GLY A 85 9.09 4.86 -6.13
N ILE A 86 8.72 4.17 -5.05
CA ILE A 86 8.89 4.68 -3.69
C ILE A 86 9.79 3.76 -2.87
N ASN A 87 10.49 4.35 -1.90
CA ASN A 87 11.07 3.58 -0.81
C ASN A 87 9.98 3.29 0.23
N VAL A 88 9.60 2.03 0.37
CA VAL A 88 8.49 1.61 1.24
C VAL A 88 8.78 1.93 2.70
N GLY A 89 10.03 1.80 3.15
CA GLY A 89 10.43 2.14 4.51
C GLY A 89 10.26 3.64 4.83
N ASN A 90 10.67 4.53 3.92
CA ASN A 90 10.45 5.96 4.04
C ASN A 90 8.95 6.30 4.07
N MET A 91 8.21 5.73 3.12
CA MET A 91 6.76 5.94 3.01
C MET A 91 6.02 5.47 4.26
N PHE A 92 6.38 4.31 4.80
CA PHE A 92 5.80 3.76 6.02
C PHE A 92 6.03 4.67 7.23
N ARG A 93 7.25 5.20 7.41
CA ARG A 93 7.55 6.14 8.51
C ARG A 93 6.67 7.38 8.45
N LEU A 94 6.43 7.90 7.24
CA LEU A 94 5.58 9.05 7.00
C LEU A 94 4.10 8.75 7.29
N ILE A 95 3.59 7.64 6.74
CA ILE A 95 2.21 7.20 6.97
C ILE A 95 1.94 6.95 8.45
N LYS A 96 2.90 6.36 9.17
CA LYS A 96 2.78 6.07 10.62
C LYS A 96 2.58 7.33 11.47
N SER A 97 3.02 8.50 10.98
CA SER A 97 2.84 9.77 11.69
C SER A 97 1.43 10.37 11.56
N ILE A 98 0.61 9.83 10.65
CA ILE A 98 -0.73 10.35 10.33
C ILE A 98 -1.73 9.91 11.39
N GLY A 99 -2.29 10.90 12.10
CA GLY A 99 -3.36 10.72 13.08
C GLY A 99 -4.72 10.43 12.45
N GLN A 100 -5.71 10.12 13.28
CA GLN A 100 -7.06 9.78 12.80
C GLN A 100 -7.81 10.95 12.14
N SER A 101 -7.59 12.16 12.64
CA SER A 101 -8.19 13.39 12.11
C SER A 101 -7.33 14.07 11.04
N ASP A 102 -6.22 13.45 10.64
CA ASP A 102 -5.31 14.02 9.67
C ASP A 102 -5.76 13.66 8.25
N THR A 103 -5.60 14.61 7.35
CA THR A 103 -5.83 14.46 5.91
C THR A 103 -4.49 14.32 5.20
N LEU A 104 -4.34 13.27 4.40
CA LEU A 104 -3.16 13.05 3.57
C LEU A 104 -3.45 13.48 2.14
N GLU A 105 -2.57 14.29 1.57
CA GLU A 105 -2.57 14.67 0.17
C GLU A 105 -1.28 14.19 -0.50
N TRP A 106 -1.41 13.47 -1.63
CA TRP A 106 -0.31 13.21 -2.55
C TRP A 106 -0.46 14.04 -3.82
N LYS A 107 0.65 14.61 -4.25
CA LYS A 107 0.73 15.41 -5.46
C LYS A 107 2.00 15.09 -6.23
N ILE A 108 1.85 14.79 -7.52
CA ILE A 108 2.97 14.62 -8.45
C ILE A 108 2.81 15.68 -9.54
N PRO A 109 3.71 16.67 -9.64
CA PRO A 109 3.68 17.67 -10.69
C PRO A 109 3.87 17.04 -12.08
N ARG A 110 3.22 17.59 -13.11
CA ARG A 110 3.41 17.13 -14.49
C ARG A 110 4.82 17.41 -15.00
N VAL A 111 5.34 18.58 -14.63
CA VAL A 111 6.62 19.11 -15.12
C VAL A 111 7.78 18.32 -14.54
N ASP A 112 7.63 17.85 -13.29
CA ASP A 112 8.65 17.10 -12.58
C ASP A 112 8.02 15.86 -11.93
N GLN A 113 8.19 14.71 -12.61
CA GLN A 113 7.74 13.41 -12.14
C GLN A 113 8.82 12.68 -11.33
N THR A 114 9.91 13.36 -10.97
CA THR A 114 10.97 12.78 -10.13
C THR A 114 10.70 12.97 -8.64
N VAL A 115 9.72 13.81 -8.29
CA VAL A 115 9.38 14.13 -6.89
C VAL A 115 7.87 13.99 -6.67
N MET A 116 7.51 13.30 -5.59
CA MET A 116 6.16 13.29 -5.04
C MET A 116 6.09 14.18 -3.81
N GLN A 117 5.17 15.12 -3.83
CA GLN A 117 4.85 15.98 -2.70
C GLN A 117 3.78 15.29 -1.84
N MET A 118 4.05 15.20 -0.55
CA MET A 118 3.14 14.65 0.44
C MET A 118 2.82 15.71 1.48
N THR A 119 1.54 16.03 1.67
CA THR A 119 1.10 17.00 2.67
C THR A 119 0.15 16.34 3.66
N ILE A 120 0.44 16.47 4.94
CA ILE A 120 -0.40 16.01 6.05
C ILE A 120 -1.00 17.25 6.72
N GLN A 121 -2.31 17.33 6.75
CA GLN A 121 -3.04 18.47 7.33
C GLN A 121 -3.93 18.02 8.48
N ASN A 122 -3.88 18.74 9.58
CA ASN A 122 -4.81 18.62 10.68
C ASN A 122 -5.54 19.95 10.86
N PHE A 123 -6.81 20.00 10.46
CA PHE A 123 -7.61 21.22 10.51
C PHE A 123 -7.93 21.66 11.95
N ASP A 124 -8.13 20.71 12.87
CA ASP A 124 -8.43 20.98 14.28
C ASP A 124 -7.25 21.69 14.97
N LYS A 125 -6.03 21.22 14.71
CA LYS A 125 -4.78 21.76 15.25
C LYS A 125 -4.19 22.90 14.43
N ARG A 126 -4.79 23.22 13.26
CA ARG A 126 -4.26 24.16 12.27
C ARG A 126 -2.81 23.88 11.90
N MET A 127 -2.46 22.60 11.81
CA MET A 127 -1.10 22.14 11.52
C MET A 127 -1.04 21.58 10.10
N SER A 128 0.02 21.91 9.37
CA SER A 128 0.28 21.40 8.03
C SER A 128 1.76 21.05 7.91
N SER A 129 2.05 19.83 7.53
CA SER A 129 3.40 19.32 7.31
C SER A 129 3.53 18.87 5.86
N SER A 130 4.54 19.39 5.14
CA SER A 130 4.81 19.05 3.75
C SER A 130 6.16 18.37 3.62
N TYR A 131 6.21 17.32 2.81
CA TYR A 131 7.38 16.51 2.54
C TYR A 131 7.54 16.34 1.04
N GLU A 132 8.79 16.35 0.58
CA GLU A 132 9.15 16.02 -0.79
C GLU A 132 9.87 14.69 -0.79
N ILE A 133 9.34 13.74 -1.57
CA ILE A 133 9.84 12.37 -1.67
C ILE A 133 10.40 12.20 -3.07
N ASN A 134 11.69 11.92 -3.16
CA ASN A 134 12.32 11.57 -4.43
C ASN A 134 11.81 10.20 -4.88
N LEU A 135 11.27 10.16 -6.10
CA LEU A 135 10.80 8.96 -6.75
C LEU A 135 11.99 8.22 -7.38
N LEU A 136 11.89 6.90 -7.34
CA LEU A 136 12.85 5.98 -7.91
C LEU A 136 12.37 5.54 -9.29
N ASP A 137 13.31 5.38 -10.21
CA ASP A 137 13.05 4.73 -11.48
C ASP A 137 13.15 3.22 -11.27
N ILE A 138 12.00 2.56 -11.13
CA ILE A 138 11.89 1.12 -10.92
C ILE A 138 11.21 0.54 -12.15
N GLU A 139 11.81 -0.48 -12.74
CA GLU A 139 11.24 -1.17 -13.89
C GLU A 139 9.85 -1.76 -13.57
N ASP A 140 8.86 -1.44 -14.40
CA ASP A 140 7.51 -1.98 -14.29
C ASP A 140 7.50 -3.42 -14.82
N LEU A 141 7.72 -4.38 -13.93
CA LEU A 141 7.49 -5.79 -14.21
C LEU A 141 5.99 -6.03 -14.30
N GLN A 142 5.44 -5.95 -15.51
CA GLN A 142 4.02 -6.20 -15.77
C GLN A 142 3.68 -7.69 -15.56
N TRP A 143 3.47 -8.07 -14.30
CA TRP A 143 2.96 -9.37 -13.96
C TRP A 143 1.44 -9.36 -14.01
N ARG A 144 0.84 -10.29 -14.77
CA ARG A 144 -0.61 -10.47 -14.82
C ARG A 144 -0.95 -11.73 -14.05
N VAL A 145 -1.70 -11.56 -12.97
CA VAL A 145 -2.27 -12.68 -12.23
C VAL A 145 -3.27 -13.38 -13.16
N PRO A 146 -3.11 -14.68 -13.45
CA PRO A 146 -4.09 -15.40 -14.25
C PRO A 146 -5.45 -15.40 -13.55
N PRO A 147 -6.57 -15.29 -14.28
CA PRO A 147 -7.89 -15.41 -13.69
C PRO A 147 -8.05 -16.80 -13.06
N ILE A 148 -8.43 -16.84 -11.78
CA ILE A 148 -8.77 -18.07 -11.07
C ILE A 148 -10.30 -18.13 -11.02
N ASP A 149 -10.90 -19.03 -11.80
CA ASP A 149 -12.35 -19.09 -11.94
C ASP A 149 -13.04 -19.67 -10.69
N ASN A 150 -12.38 -20.59 -9.97
CA ASN A 150 -12.96 -21.24 -8.80
C ASN A 150 -11.90 -21.60 -7.73
N PHE A 151 -12.12 -21.18 -6.50
CA PHE A 151 -11.43 -21.70 -5.32
C PHE A 151 -12.19 -22.90 -4.75
N HIS A 152 -11.47 -23.97 -4.36
CA HIS A 152 -12.08 -25.15 -3.75
C HIS A 152 -12.73 -24.85 -2.39
N SER A 153 -12.17 -23.90 -1.63
CA SER A 153 -12.68 -23.49 -0.34
C SER A 153 -12.29 -22.03 -0.07
N ILE A 154 -13.24 -21.26 0.45
CA ILE A 154 -13.03 -19.87 0.89
C ILE A 154 -13.37 -19.82 2.37
N VAL A 155 -12.41 -19.40 3.19
CA VAL A 155 -12.57 -19.27 4.64
C VAL A 155 -12.32 -17.81 5.01
N THR A 156 -13.27 -17.21 5.70
CA THR A 156 -13.15 -15.83 6.22
C THR A 156 -13.06 -15.88 7.73
N MET A 157 -12.09 -15.16 8.30
CA MET A 157 -11.91 -15.04 9.76
C MET A 157 -11.38 -13.66 10.13
N GLN A 158 -11.37 -13.36 11.43
CA GLN A 158 -10.82 -12.09 11.92
C GLN A 158 -9.30 -12.09 11.75
N SER A 159 -8.75 -11.06 11.12
CA SER A 159 -7.31 -10.97 10.84
C SER A 159 -6.47 -11.02 12.12
N LEU A 160 -6.95 -10.42 13.22
CA LEU A 160 -6.27 -10.46 14.51
C LEU A 160 -6.15 -11.89 15.07
N ASP A 161 -7.16 -12.73 14.86
CA ASP A 161 -7.11 -14.13 15.28
C ASP A 161 -6.18 -14.94 14.38
N PHE A 162 -6.24 -14.73 13.06
CA PHE A 162 -5.33 -15.38 12.11
C PHE A 162 -3.87 -15.04 12.40
N GLN A 163 -3.57 -13.76 12.65
CA GLN A 163 -2.26 -13.27 13.07
C GLN A 163 -1.77 -13.99 14.33
N ARG A 164 -2.63 -14.09 15.36
CA ARG A 164 -2.28 -14.77 16.62
C ARG A 164 -1.92 -16.22 16.37
N ILE A 165 -2.76 -16.93 15.61
CA ILE A 165 -2.52 -18.34 15.23
C ILE A 165 -1.18 -18.47 14.51
N CYS A 166 -0.89 -17.62 13.52
CA CYS A 166 0.37 -17.67 12.78
C CYS A 166 1.58 -17.46 13.70
N ARG A 167 1.54 -16.47 14.60
CA ARG A 167 2.63 -16.19 15.54
C ARG A 167 2.86 -17.34 16.53
N ASP A 168 1.79 -17.91 17.07
CA ASP A 168 1.87 -19.00 18.04
C ASP A 168 2.45 -20.27 17.38
N LEU A 169 2.06 -20.55 16.12
CA LEU A 169 2.57 -21.70 15.36
C LEU A 169 4.00 -21.50 14.82
N ALA A 170 4.38 -20.26 14.46
CA ALA A 170 5.72 -19.94 13.95
C ALA A 170 6.81 -20.24 14.99
N GLY A 171 6.50 -20.15 16.29
CA GLY A 171 7.43 -20.56 17.35
C GLY A 171 7.62 -22.08 17.48
N LEU A 172 6.78 -22.89 16.85
CA LEU A 172 6.79 -24.36 16.97
C LEU A 172 7.35 -25.05 15.72
N SER A 173 7.11 -24.49 14.52
CA SER A 173 7.56 -25.09 13.26
C SER A 173 7.71 -24.04 12.16
N GLU A 174 8.68 -24.27 11.26
CA GLU A 174 8.86 -23.48 10.04
C GLU A 174 7.77 -23.77 8.98
N ILE A 175 7.11 -24.94 9.03
CA ILE A 175 6.13 -25.37 8.02
C ILE A 175 4.76 -25.52 8.66
N ILE A 176 3.82 -24.68 8.24
CA ILE A 176 2.42 -24.73 8.69
C ILE A 176 1.56 -25.29 7.56
N ARG A 177 0.79 -26.34 7.86
CA ARG A 177 -0.15 -26.95 6.91
C ARG A 177 -1.59 -26.56 7.26
N ILE A 178 -2.27 -25.87 6.34
CA ILE A 178 -3.69 -25.53 6.46
C ILE A 178 -4.52 -26.60 5.72
N GLN A 179 -5.47 -27.22 6.41
CA GLN A 179 -6.37 -28.21 5.83
C GLN A 179 -7.82 -27.85 6.16
N CYS A 180 -8.66 -27.75 5.12
CA CYS A 180 -10.10 -27.63 5.26
C CYS A 180 -10.73 -29.01 5.03
N SER A 181 -11.47 -29.53 6.01
CA SER A 181 -12.27 -30.73 5.87
C SER A 181 -13.74 -30.40 6.09
N ASN A 182 -14.60 -30.89 5.19
CA ASN A 182 -16.04 -30.81 5.38
C ASN A 182 -16.42 -31.80 6.49
N ARG A 183 -16.92 -31.30 7.63
CA ARG A 183 -17.56 -32.18 8.62
C ARG A 183 -18.90 -32.63 8.03
N LYS A 184 -18.95 -33.89 7.61
CA LYS A 184 -20.22 -34.61 7.43
C LYS A 184 -20.81 -34.95 8.79
#